data_AF-A0A970RAT1-F1
#
_entry.id   AF-A0A970RAT1-F1
#
_cell.length_a   1.000
_cell.length_b   1.000
_cell.length_c   1.000
_cell.angle_alpha   90.00
_cell.angle_beta   90.00
_cell.angle_gamma   90.00
#
_symmetry.space_group_name_H-M   'P 1'
#
loop_
_entity.id
_entity.type
_entity.pdbx_description
1 polymer ?
#
loop_
_entity_poly.entity_id
_entity_poly.type
_entity_poly.pdbx_seq_one_letter_code
_entity_poly.pdbx_strand_id
1 'polypeptide(L)'
;MSVSATYATAKTVVNDVTPRLLTIELNGVDVRSATFLLDSLEQGVLVPAAELAAWGLTLSQPINTVLYKDKIYYPLRQFENLQYSVDGASQALILQVGARQLSGSTIDLDKSKSNIPQTDALGAFFNYDVMHETSFGADNATSAAFELAGFNRLGLLTTTLLARDQNQNRKGGVVRLNSTLRYDDPSKLRTLTLGDTYSRSDAWGRSVLYGGIQWGTNFGTRPDFITFPMPDMRGEAIVPSSVEIYANDRRQGQDQLNAGPFSINNIPVMTGTNDLRMVVRDVLGREQVIEQSFYA
;
A
#
# COMPACT_ATOMS: atom_id res chain seq x y z
N MET A 1 16.31 -9.31 3.71
CA MET A 1 17.02 -8.61 4.80
C MET A 1 18.49 -8.61 4.45
N SER A 2 19.15 -7.46 4.51
CA SER A 2 20.58 -7.32 4.20
C SER A 2 21.46 -8.12 5.15
N VAL A 3 22.68 -8.46 4.73
CA VAL A 3 23.72 -9.09 5.55
C VAL A 3 23.96 -8.26 6.82
N SER A 4 23.34 -8.68 7.91
CA SER A 4 23.34 -7.98 9.20
C SER A 4 24.07 -8.80 10.25
N ALA A 5 24.57 -8.14 11.30
CA ALA A 5 25.31 -8.77 12.39
C ALA A 5 24.56 -9.95 13.07
N THR A 6 23.24 -9.98 12.97
CA THR A 6 22.37 -11.06 13.48
C THR A 6 22.60 -12.42 12.82
N TYR A 7 23.17 -12.48 11.62
CA TYR A 7 23.43 -13.72 10.89
C TYR A 7 24.88 -14.24 11.03
N ALA A 8 25.64 -13.72 11.99
CA ALA A 8 27.01 -14.17 12.28
C ALA A 8 27.05 -14.94 13.61
N THR A 9 27.46 -16.21 13.60
CA THR A 9 27.43 -17.09 14.79
C THR A 9 28.78 -17.32 15.45
N ALA A 10 29.88 -17.34 14.70
CA ALA A 10 31.24 -17.48 15.23
C ALA A 10 32.23 -16.57 14.49
N LYS A 11 33.29 -16.13 15.19
CA LYS A 11 34.38 -15.31 14.63
C LYS A 11 35.68 -16.08 14.78
N THR A 12 36.18 -16.64 13.69
CA THR A 12 37.50 -17.28 13.66
C THR A 12 38.53 -16.26 13.20
N VAL A 13 39.64 -16.11 13.92
CA VAL A 13 40.75 -15.25 13.48
C VAL A 13 41.55 -15.99 12.42
N VAL A 14 41.78 -15.35 11.27
CA VAL A 14 42.48 -15.96 10.13
C VAL A 14 43.70 -15.11 9.79
N ASN A 15 44.84 -15.76 9.57
CA ASN A 15 46.13 -15.11 9.30
C ASN A 15 46.69 -15.44 7.90
N ASP A 16 46.20 -16.48 7.24
CA ASP A 16 46.58 -16.97 5.91
C ASP A 16 45.79 -16.28 4.78
N VAL A 17 45.71 -14.95 4.80
CA VAL A 17 44.94 -14.20 3.78
C VAL A 17 45.84 -13.45 2.81
N THR A 18 45.47 -13.49 1.54
CA THR A 18 46.06 -12.69 0.47
C THR A 18 45.05 -11.69 -0.07
N PRO A 19 45.34 -10.37 -0.06
CA PRO A 19 44.46 -9.38 -0.66
C PRO A 19 44.39 -9.53 -2.18
N ARG A 20 43.18 -9.45 -2.72
CA ARG A 20 42.93 -9.38 -4.17
C ARG A 20 42.02 -8.21 -4.50
N LEU A 21 42.23 -7.62 -5.67
CA LEU A 21 41.36 -6.60 -6.24
C LEU A 21 40.71 -7.22 -7.47
N LEU A 22 39.39 -7.43 -7.44
CA LEU A 22 38.66 -8.12 -8.50
C LEU A 22 37.45 -7.30 -8.96
N THR A 23 37.14 -7.35 -10.25
CA THR A 23 35.83 -6.95 -10.79
C THR A 23 34.77 -7.96 -10.38
N ILE A 24 33.49 -7.56 -10.31
CA ILE A 24 32.41 -8.42 -9.81
C ILE A 24 31.36 -8.69 -10.88
N GLU A 25 31.45 -9.90 -11.42
CA GLU A 25 30.49 -10.64 -12.24
C GLU A 25 29.29 -11.18 -11.44
N LEU A 26 28.04 -10.69 -11.53
CA LEU A 26 26.89 -11.36 -10.89
C LEU A 26 25.84 -11.79 -11.93
N ASN A 27 25.65 -13.09 -12.09
CA ASN A 27 24.71 -13.69 -13.06
C ASN A 27 24.90 -13.15 -14.50
N GLY A 28 26.14 -12.86 -14.90
CA GLY A 28 26.46 -12.30 -16.23
C GLY A 28 26.38 -10.77 -16.31
N VAL A 29 26.15 -10.07 -15.19
CA VAL A 29 26.03 -8.61 -15.13
C VAL A 29 27.13 -8.03 -14.24
N ASP A 30 27.87 -7.06 -14.77
CA ASP A 30 28.86 -6.30 -14.01
C ASP A 30 28.17 -5.45 -12.93
N VAL A 31 28.44 -5.77 -11.66
CA VAL A 31 27.87 -5.04 -10.52
C VAL A 31 28.83 -3.97 -10.00
N ARG A 32 30.14 -4.19 -10.17
CA ARG A 32 31.19 -3.24 -9.78
C ARG A 32 32.49 -3.42 -10.57
N SER A 33 33.15 -2.30 -10.81
CA SER A 33 34.43 -2.26 -11.52
C SER A 33 35.64 -2.74 -10.70
N ALA A 34 35.60 -2.72 -9.36
CA ALA A 34 36.64 -3.29 -8.52
C ALA A 34 36.22 -3.37 -7.03
N THR A 35 36.52 -4.47 -6.37
CA THR A 35 36.35 -4.66 -4.91
C THR A 35 37.57 -5.34 -4.30
N PHE A 36 38.02 -4.85 -3.15
CA PHE A 36 39.06 -5.50 -2.34
C PHE A 36 38.48 -6.67 -1.56
N LEU A 37 38.99 -7.87 -1.85
CA LEU A 37 38.61 -9.13 -1.22
C LEU A 37 39.85 -9.79 -0.60
N LEU A 38 39.62 -10.77 0.26
CA LEU A 38 40.69 -11.60 0.79
C LEU A 38 40.50 -13.04 0.31
N ASP A 39 41.59 -13.71 -0.01
CA ASP A 39 41.60 -15.12 -0.39
C ASP A 39 42.37 -15.92 0.68
N SER A 40 41.72 -16.93 1.26
CA SER A 40 42.30 -17.86 2.24
C SER A 40 42.27 -19.28 1.67
N LEU A 41 43.32 -20.04 1.93
CA LEU A 41 43.41 -21.43 1.44
C LEU A 41 42.31 -22.29 2.07
N GLU A 42 42.04 -22.09 3.36
CA GLU A 42 41.03 -22.84 4.10
C GLU A 42 39.62 -22.28 3.85
N GLN A 43 39.44 -20.96 3.96
CA GLN A 43 38.11 -20.34 3.97
C GLN A 43 37.62 -19.89 2.58
N GLY A 44 38.48 -19.90 1.57
CA GLY A 44 38.18 -19.40 0.23
C GLY A 44 38.10 -17.87 0.17
N VAL A 45 37.24 -17.37 -0.70
CA VAL A 45 37.06 -15.92 -0.90
C VAL A 45 36.23 -15.34 0.25
N LEU A 46 36.80 -14.33 0.90
CA LEU A 46 36.28 -13.64 2.06
C LEU A 46 35.83 -12.23 1.66
N VAL A 47 34.57 -11.90 1.94
CA VAL A 47 33.94 -10.65 1.49
C VAL A 47 33.48 -9.81 2.70
N PRO A 48 33.72 -8.49 2.71
CA PRO A 48 33.14 -7.60 3.72
C PRO A 48 31.60 -7.54 3.63
N ALA A 49 30.91 -7.37 4.77
CA ALA A 49 29.44 -7.20 4.78
C ALA A 49 28.94 -6.08 3.86
N ALA A 50 29.68 -4.95 3.81
CA ALA A 50 29.32 -3.80 2.99
C ALA A 50 29.29 -4.12 1.50
N GLU A 51 30.22 -4.97 1.04
CA GLU A 51 30.31 -5.37 -0.38
C GLU A 51 29.19 -6.36 -0.71
N LEU A 52 28.92 -7.34 0.17
CA LEU A 52 27.77 -8.24 -0.01
C LEU A 52 26.44 -7.48 -0.10
N ALA A 53 26.23 -6.49 0.78
CA ALA A 53 25.04 -5.65 0.76
C ALA A 53 24.99 -4.78 -0.51
N ALA A 54 26.12 -4.26 -0.98
CA ALA A 54 26.20 -3.50 -2.23
C ALA A 54 25.89 -4.36 -3.46
N TRP A 55 26.22 -5.66 -3.43
CA TRP A 55 25.84 -6.63 -4.47
C TRP A 55 24.40 -7.15 -4.31
N GLY A 56 23.68 -6.66 -3.31
CA GLY A 56 22.31 -7.08 -3.00
C GLY A 56 22.20 -8.48 -2.40
N LEU A 57 23.31 -9.18 -2.11
CA LEU A 57 23.28 -10.52 -1.52
C LEU A 57 22.70 -10.48 -0.11
N THR A 58 21.96 -11.53 0.21
CA THR A 58 21.30 -11.76 1.49
C THR A 58 21.68 -13.12 2.03
N LEU A 59 21.71 -13.24 3.35
CA LEU A 59 21.94 -14.51 4.03
C LEU A 59 20.59 -15.16 4.32
N SER A 60 20.41 -16.39 3.84
CA SER A 60 19.23 -17.20 4.16
C SER A 60 19.36 -17.89 5.52
N GLN A 61 20.58 -18.06 6.02
CA GLN A 61 20.89 -18.65 7.31
C GLN A 61 22.14 -18.03 7.94
N PRO A 62 22.33 -18.15 9.26
CA PRO A 62 23.55 -17.69 9.90
C PRO A 62 24.77 -18.48 9.39
N ILE A 63 25.88 -17.78 9.16
CA ILE A 63 27.15 -18.40 8.75
C ILE A 63 28.29 -18.02 9.70
N ASN A 64 29.35 -18.83 9.70
CA ASN A 64 30.53 -18.56 10.49
C ASN A 64 31.39 -17.50 9.80
N THR A 65 31.62 -16.40 10.51
CA THR A 65 32.38 -15.26 10.02
C THR A 65 33.86 -15.36 10.40
N VAL A 66 34.68 -14.64 9.65
CA VAL A 66 36.12 -14.55 9.86
C VAL A 66 36.48 -13.15 10.35
N LEU A 67 37.42 -13.06 11.30
CA LEU A 67 37.99 -11.79 11.74
C LEU A 67 39.39 -11.62 11.15
N TYR A 68 39.61 -10.52 10.45
CA TYR A 68 40.92 -10.11 9.97
C TYR A 68 41.11 -8.61 10.16
N LYS A 69 42.17 -8.21 10.89
CA LYS A 69 42.47 -6.81 11.24
C LYS A 69 41.23 -6.07 11.79
N ASP A 70 40.57 -6.68 12.78
CA ASP A 70 39.36 -6.18 13.44
C ASP A 70 38.14 -5.96 12.53
N LYS A 71 38.18 -6.46 11.28
CA LYS A 71 37.07 -6.44 10.34
C LYS A 71 36.50 -7.83 10.17
N ILE A 72 35.17 -7.89 10.08
CA ILE A 72 34.41 -9.12 9.88
C ILE A 72 34.29 -9.37 8.38
N TYR A 73 34.61 -10.59 7.97
CA TYR A 73 34.45 -11.10 6.62
C TYR A 73 33.56 -12.32 6.60
N TYR A 74 32.89 -12.51 5.46
CA TYR A 74 31.95 -13.59 5.21
C TYR A 74 32.55 -14.50 4.13
N PRO A 75 32.81 -15.77 4.45
CA PRO A 75 33.32 -16.74 3.48
C PRO A 75 32.25 -17.12 2.45
N LEU A 76 32.50 -16.86 1.15
CA LEU A 76 31.54 -17.18 0.09
C LEU A 76 31.22 -18.68 0.00
N ARG A 77 32.16 -19.55 0.36
CA ARG A 77 31.97 -21.01 0.38
C ARG A 77 30.83 -21.47 1.29
N GLN A 78 30.43 -20.67 2.28
CA GLN A 78 29.35 -21.00 3.21
C GLN A 78 27.97 -20.51 2.74
N PHE A 79 27.90 -19.76 1.62
CA PHE A 79 26.62 -19.31 1.07
C PHE A 79 25.93 -20.47 0.35
N GLU A 80 24.70 -20.77 0.75
CA GLU A 80 23.89 -21.77 0.05
C GLU A 80 23.43 -21.27 -1.32
N ASN A 81 23.46 -22.17 -2.30
CA ASN A 81 23.05 -21.90 -3.68
C ASN A 81 23.78 -20.69 -4.31
N LEU A 82 25.02 -20.46 -3.88
CA LEU A 82 25.97 -19.54 -4.51
C LEU A 82 27.13 -20.35 -5.05
N GLN A 83 27.36 -20.25 -6.36
CA GLN A 83 28.56 -20.74 -7.00
C GLN A 83 29.45 -19.55 -7.35
N TYR A 84 30.75 -19.70 -7.15
CA TYR A 84 31.69 -18.66 -7.51
C TYR A 84 32.94 -19.23 -8.15
N SER A 85 33.56 -18.46 -9.03
CA SER A 85 34.87 -18.73 -9.59
C SER A 85 35.66 -17.44 -9.72
N VAL A 86 36.98 -17.54 -9.63
CA VAL A 86 37.88 -16.40 -9.84
C VAL A 86 38.59 -16.64 -11.16
N ASP A 87 38.36 -15.75 -12.12
CA ASP A 87 39.11 -15.72 -13.37
C ASP A 87 40.37 -14.86 -13.18
N GLY A 88 41.51 -15.54 -13.15
CA GLY A 88 42.81 -14.89 -13.00
C GLY A 88 43.22 -14.05 -14.22
N ALA A 89 42.71 -14.34 -15.41
CA ALA A 89 43.06 -13.59 -16.62
C ALA A 89 42.35 -12.24 -16.68
N SER A 90 41.04 -12.22 -16.39
CA SER A 90 40.23 -10.99 -16.36
C SER A 90 40.23 -10.28 -15.01
N GLN A 91 40.83 -10.87 -13.98
CA GLN A 91 40.77 -10.39 -12.59
C GLN A 91 39.32 -10.18 -12.13
N ALA A 92 38.47 -11.17 -12.40
CA ALA A 92 37.04 -11.14 -12.09
C ALA A 92 36.65 -12.21 -11.08
N LEU A 93 35.78 -11.85 -10.15
CA LEU A 93 35.01 -12.80 -9.35
C LEU A 93 33.65 -12.98 -10.03
N ILE A 94 33.41 -14.16 -10.58
CA ILE A 94 32.17 -14.54 -11.24
C ILE A 94 31.29 -15.26 -10.22
N LEU A 95 30.13 -14.69 -9.93
CA LEU A 95 29.12 -15.18 -9.00
C LEU A 95 27.88 -15.63 -9.78
N GLN A 96 27.42 -16.84 -9.47
CA GLN A 96 26.16 -17.40 -9.95
C GLN A 96 25.28 -17.66 -8.73
N VAL A 97 24.20 -16.89 -8.60
CA VAL A 97 23.29 -16.89 -7.45
C VAL A 97 21.84 -16.98 -7.90
N GLY A 98 21.04 -17.73 -7.13
CA GLY A 98 19.59 -17.72 -7.31
C GLY A 98 18.96 -16.37 -6.92
N ALA A 99 17.76 -16.10 -7.43
CA ALA A 99 17.07 -14.84 -7.15
C ALA A 99 16.84 -14.65 -5.65
N ARG A 100 16.46 -15.70 -4.91
CA ARG A 100 16.17 -15.63 -3.45
C ARG A 100 17.36 -15.25 -2.58
N GLN A 101 18.58 -15.39 -3.09
CA GLN A 101 19.80 -14.96 -2.42
C GLN A 101 20.01 -13.44 -2.58
N LEU A 102 19.25 -12.77 -3.43
CA LEU A 102 19.30 -11.32 -3.63
C LEU A 102 18.21 -10.60 -2.84
N SER A 103 18.42 -9.30 -2.66
CA SER A 103 17.50 -8.42 -1.95
C SER A 103 16.25 -8.22 -2.77
N GLY A 104 15.09 -8.47 -2.15
CA GLY A 104 13.83 -8.33 -2.83
C GLY A 104 13.42 -6.88 -3.10
N SER A 105 12.58 -6.68 -4.11
CA SER A 105 11.97 -5.38 -4.44
C SER A 105 10.44 -5.44 -4.29
N THR A 106 9.84 -4.30 -3.95
CA THR A 106 8.38 -4.16 -3.85
C THR A 106 7.94 -2.95 -4.65
N ILE A 107 6.95 -3.15 -5.51
CA ILE A 107 6.30 -2.10 -6.30
C ILE A 107 4.86 -1.99 -5.82
N ASP A 108 4.43 -0.79 -5.46
CA ASP A 108 3.05 -0.51 -5.07
C ASP A 108 2.34 0.19 -6.24
N LEU A 109 1.27 -0.41 -6.74
CA LEU A 109 0.47 0.14 -7.83
C LEU A 109 -0.72 0.98 -7.34
N ASP A 110 -0.96 1.06 -6.04
CA ASP A 110 -1.97 1.98 -5.51
C ASP A 110 -1.49 3.43 -5.65
N LYS A 111 -2.03 4.11 -6.66
CA LYS A 111 -1.78 5.53 -6.91
C LYS A 111 -2.86 6.42 -6.33
N SER A 112 -3.73 5.91 -5.44
CA SER A 112 -4.73 6.73 -4.74
C SER A 112 -4.00 7.75 -3.86
N LYS A 113 -3.74 8.94 -4.44
CA LYS A 113 -3.33 10.08 -3.64
C LYS A 113 -4.50 10.42 -2.73
N SER A 114 -4.30 10.17 -1.44
CA SER A 114 -5.25 10.52 -0.38
C SER A 114 -5.50 12.03 -0.40
N ASN A 115 -6.43 12.47 -1.23
CA ASN A 115 -6.82 13.86 -1.32
C ASN A 115 -7.93 14.08 -0.29
N ILE A 116 -7.52 14.19 0.97
CA ILE A 116 -8.45 14.41 2.08
C ILE A 116 -9.09 15.79 1.84
N PRO A 117 -10.41 15.87 1.66
CA PRO A 117 -11.06 17.17 1.54
C PRO A 117 -10.83 17.92 2.87
N GLN A 118 -10.02 18.98 2.85
CA GLN A 118 -9.89 19.89 3.98
C GLN A 118 -10.97 20.96 3.87
N THR A 119 -12.01 20.86 4.70
CA THR A 119 -13.02 21.92 4.84
C THR A 119 -12.73 22.73 6.10
N ASP A 120 -11.81 23.69 5.99
CA ASP A 120 -11.53 24.68 7.04
C ASP A 120 -12.40 25.96 6.89
N ALA A 121 -13.24 26.03 5.86
CA ALA A 121 -14.09 27.18 5.59
C ALA A 121 -15.25 27.31 6.60
N LEU A 122 -15.44 28.52 7.13
CA LEU A 122 -16.66 28.90 7.85
C LEU A 122 -17.72 29.28 6.83
N GLY A 123 -18.91 28.72 6.96
CA GLY A 123 -20.03 29.08 6.12
C GLY A 123 -21.37 28.66 6.71
N ALA A 124 -22.43 29.08 6.04
CA ALA A 124 -23.79 28.72 6.37
C ALA A 124 -24.61 28.65 5.10
N PHE A 125 -25.67 27.84 5.13
CA PHE A 125 -26.66 27.82 4.08
C PHE A 125 -28.07 27.68 4.68
N PHE A 126 -29.04 28.04 3.86
CA PHE A 126 -30.45 27.95 4.17
C PHE A 126 -31.18 27.36 2.97
N ASN A 127 -31.84 26.22 3.17
CA ASN A 127 -32.73 25.64 2.17
C ASN A 127 -34.18 25.81 2.62
N TYR A 128 -35.08 25.98 1.65
CA TYR A 128 -36.51 26.05 1.89
C TYR A 128 -37.28 25.34 0.79
N ASP A 129 -38.42 24.76 1.16
CA ASP A 129 -39.42 24.20 0.25
C ASP A 129 -40.78 24.71 0.71
N VAL A 130 -41.60 25.24 -0.20
CA VAL A 130 -42.94 25.76 0.10
C VAL A 130 -43.93 25.13 -0.88
N MET A 131 -44.95 24.49 -0.33
CA MET A 131 -46.02 23.88 -1.09
C MET A 131 -47.36 24.50 -0.70
N HIS A 132 -48.16 24.83 -1.72
CA HIS A 132 -49.54 25.29 -1.56
C HIS A 132 -50.45 24.35 -2.35
N GLU A 133 -51.43 23.77 -1.64
CA GLU A 133 -52.42 22.86 -2.18
C GLU A 133 -53.79 23.52 -2.14
N THR A 134 -54.48 23.49 -3.28
CA THR A 134 -55.85 23.97 -3.42
C THR A 134 -56.74 22.81 -3.83
N SER A 135 -57.90 22.67 -3.18
CA SER A 135 -58.83 21.58 -3.43
C SER A 135 -60.26 22.11 -3.50
N PHE A 136 -61.01 21.72 -4.54
CA PHE A 136 -62.41 22.13 -4.67
C PHE A 136 -63.27 21.42 -3.63
N GLY A 137 -63.91 22.18 -2.72
CA GLY A 137 -64.74 21.64 -1.64
C GLY A 137 -63.98 21.26 -0.37
N ALA A 138 -62.69 21.56 -0.27
CA ALA A 138 -61.90 21.48 0.96
C ALA A 138 -61.14 22.80 1.19
N ASP A 139 -60.69 23.02 2.42
CA ASP A 139 -59.83 24.15 2.75
C ASP A 139 -58.46 24.00 2.07
N ASN A 140 -57.92 25.11 1.53
CA ASN A 140 -56.54 25.15 1.04
C ASN A 140 -55.55 24.86 2.16
N ALA A 141 -54.36 24.37 1.80
CA ALA A 141 -53.30 24.08 2.75
C ALA A 141 -51.94 24.58 2.23
N THR A 142 -51.16 25.15 3.13
CA THR A 142 -49.83 25.66 2.86
C THR A 142 -48.85 25.08 3.86
N SER A 143 -47.75 24.52 3.37
CA SER A 143 -46.68 24.03 4.23
C SER A 143 -45.33 24.47 3.71
N ALA A 144 -44.41 24.69 4.63
CA ALA A 144 -43.03 25.00 4.31
C ALA A 144 -42.08 24.11 5.13
N ALA A 145 -41.04 23.60 4.49
CA ALA A 145 -39.90 22.96 5.14
C ALA A 145 -38.68 23.89 5.06
N PHE A 146 -37.92 23.95 6.15
CA PHE A 146 -36.73 24.78 6.25
C PHE A 146 -35.56 23.96 6.77
N GLU A 147 -34.37 24.18 6.21
CA GLU A 147 -33.11 23.66 6.72
C GLU A 147 -32.16 24.83 6.96
N LEU A 148 -31.68 24.95 8.19
CA LEU A 148 -30.65 25.90 8.57
C LEU A 148 -29.37 25.13 8.87
N ALA A 149 -28.28 25.53 8.25
CA ALA A 149 -27.00 24.86 8.41
C ALA A 149 -25.86 25.85 8.61
N GLY A 150 -24.95 25.51 9.52
CA GLY A 150 -23.70 26.23 9.74
C GLY A 150 -22.56 25.23 9.81
N PHE A 151 -21.44 25.52 9.14
CA PHE A 151 -20.28 24.64 9.11
C PHE A 151 -18.98 25.41 9.33
N ASN A 152 -18.04 24.77 10.02
CA ASN A 152 -16.67 25.21 10.18
C ASN A 152 -15.77 23.98 10.45
N ARG A 153 -14.53 24.21 10.88
CA ARG A 153 -13.58 23.15 11.26
C ARG A 153 -14.08 22.16 12.34
N LEU A 154 -15.08 22.53 13.14
CA LEU A 154 -15.67 21.70 14.19
C LEU A 154 -16.78 20.77 13.65
N GLY A 155 -17.22 20.97 12.40
CA GLY A 155 -18.24 20.16 11.76
C GLY A 155 -19.40 20.98 11.20
N LEU A 156 -20.46 20.27 10.80
CA LEU A 156 -21.70 20.77 10.24
C LEU A 156 -22.82 20.63 11.28
N LEU A 157 -23.37 21.76 11.72
CA LEU A 157 -24.60 21.83 12.49
C LEU A 157 -25.78 22.04 11.53
N THR A 158 -26.79 21.20 11.60
CA THR A 158 -28.03 21.30 10.83
C THR A 158 -29.23 21.31 11.77
N THR A 159 -30.26 22.07 11.42
CA THR A 159 -31.57 21.97 12.05
C THR A 159 -32.66 22.10 10.99
N THR A 160 -33.65 21.23 11.06
CA THR A 160 -34.78 21.22 10.13
C THR A 160 -36.08 21.57 10.84
N LEU A 161 -36.93 22.36 10.19
CA LEU A 161 -38.19 22.87 10.70
C LEU A 161 -39.29 22.64 9.67
N LEU A 162 -40.52 22.48 10.14
CA LEU A 162 -41.73 22.32 9.34
C LEU A 162 -42.77 23.32 9.82
N ALA A 163 -43.13 24.26 8.95
CA ALA A 163 -44.23 25.20 9.17
C ALA A 163 -45.46 24.74 8.39
N ARG A 164 -46.64 24.84 9.00
CA ARG A 164 -47.92 24.55 8.37
C ARG A 164 -48.93 25.62 8.73
N ASP A 165 -49.78 25.98 7.80
CA ASP A 165 -50.94 26.83 8.08
C ASP A 165 -52.02 26.07 8.85
N GLN A 166 -52.93 26.84 9.43
CA GLN A 166 -54.08 26.31 10.12
C GLN A 166 -55.23 26.13 9.14
N ASN A 167 -55.91 24.99 9.24
CA ASN A 167 -57.04 24.59 8.41
C ASN A 167 -58.07 23.85 9.31
N GLN A 168 -59.33 23.70 8.88
CA GLN A 168 -60.35 22.93 9.60
C GLN A 168 -59.88 21.58 10.14
N ASN A 169 -58.99 20.88 9.44
CA ASN A 169 -58.52 19.53 9.82
C ASN A 169 -57.16 19.50 10.53
N ARG A 170 -56.41 20.60 10.57
CA ARG A 170 -55.02 20.63 11.09
C ARG A 170 -54.71 21.95 11.78
N LYS A 171 -54.14 21.86 12.98
CA LYS A 171 -53.59 23.05 13.66
C LYS A 171 -52.32 23.49 12.94
N GLY A 172 -52.25 24.78 12.62
CA GLY A 172 -51.05 25.40 12.10
C GLY A 172 -49.98 25.51 13.18
N GLY A 173 -48.75 25.78 12.76
CA GLY A 173 -47.62 25.97 13.66
C GLY A 173 -46.29 25.61 13.01
N VAL A 174 -45.23 25.77 13.80
CA VAL A 174 -43.86 25.42 13.43
C VAL A 174 -43.39 24.30 14.34
N VAL A 175 -42.92 23.21 13.74
CA VAL A 175 -42.41 22.03 14.45
C VAL A 175 -40.94 21.84 14.07
N ARG A 176 -40.09 21.71 15.08
CA ARG A 176 -38.69 21.29 14.89
C ARG A 176 -38.65 19.79 14.62
N LEU A 177 -38.01 19.40 13.52
CA LEU A 177 -37.93 18.00 13.09
C LEU A 177 -36.67 17.32 13.64
N ASN A 178 -35.49 17.85 13.31
CA ASN A 178 -34.21 17.34 13.81
C ASN A 178 -33.19 18.46 14.02
N SER A 179 -32.21 18.19 14.86
CA SER A 179 -31.04 19.05 15.07
C SER A 179 -29.82 18.17 15.30
N THR A 180 -28.79 18.35 14.48
CA THR A 180 -27.66 17.40 14.42
C THR A 180 -26.35 18.14 14.17
N LEU A 181 -25.35 17.86 15.00
CA LEU A 181 -23.96 18.27 14.80
C LEU A 181 -23.16 17.06 14.31
N ARG A 182 -22.55 17.18 13.12
CA ARG A 182 -21.76 16.12 12.50
C ARG A 182 -20.31 16.59 12.27
N TYR A 183 -19.37 15.78 12.71
CA TYR A 183 -17.94 15.95 12.46
C TYR A 183 -17.40 14.72 11.71
N ASP A 184 -16.76 14.96 10.56
CA ASP A 184 -16.14 13.91 9.74
C ASP A 184 -14.61 14.03 9.82
N ASP A 185 -13.92 12.91 10.08
CA ASP A 185 -12.47 12.76 9.99
C ASP A 185 -12.16 11.77 8.86
N PRO A 186 -12.00 12.26 7.60
CA PRO A 186 -11.75 11.38 6.46
C PRO A 186 -10.40 10.66 6.55
N SER A 187 -9.42 11.22 7.29
CA SER A 187 -8.10 10.60 7.47
C SER A 187 -8.18 9.26 8.21
N LYS A 188 -9.15 9.13 9.12
CA LYS A 188 -9.41 7.92 9.90
C LYS A 188 -10.71 7.21 9.50
N LEU A 189 -11.37 7.67 8.43
CA LEU A 189 -12.66 7.16 7.96
C LEU A 189 -13.73 7.17 9.07
N ARG A 190 -13.79 8.20 9.89
CA ARG A 190 -14.68 8.26 11.06
C ARG A 190 -15.65 9.41 10.98
N THR A 191 -16.86 9.18 11.47
CA THR A 191 -17.87 10.23 11.67
C THR A 191 -18.34 10.20 13.11
N LEU A 192 -18.40 11.38 13.74
CA LEU A 192 -19.07 11.63 15.01
C LEU A 192 -20.34 12.43 14.74
N THR A 193 -21.46 12.03 15.34
CA THR A 193 -22.75 12.71 15.22
C THR A 193 -23.36 12.87 16.60
N LEU A 194 -23.81 14.08 16.91
CA LEU A 194 -24.44 14.47 18.17
C LEU A 194 -25.80 15.09 17.89
N GLY A 195 -26.83 14.69 18.63
CA GLY A 195 -28.20 15.18 18.46
C GLY A 195 -29.13 14.11 17.90
N ASP A 196 -30.09 14.52 17.08
CA ASP A 196 -31.08 13.59 16.51
C ASP A 196 -30.46 12.82 15.34
N THR A 197 -30.51 11.49 15.38
CA THR A 197 -29.97 10.63 14.31
C THR A 197 -30.76 9.32 14.21
N TYR A 198 -30.57 8.62 13.10
CA TYR A 198 -31.14 7.31 12.86
C TYR A 198 -30.12 6.23 13.20
N SER A 199 -30.56 5.17 13.88
CA SER A 199 -29.70 4.00 14.09
C SER A 199 -29.40 3.32 12.75
N ARG A 200 -28.20 2.75 12.61
CA ARG A 200 -27.88 1.95 11.44
C ARG A 200 -28.70 0.67 11.48
N SER A 201 -29.48 0.42 10.42
CA SER A 201 -30.09 -0.89 10.20
C SER A 201 -28.99 -1.85 9.79
N ASP A 202 -28.54 -2.69 10.71
CA ASP A 202 -27.75 -3.86 10.34
C ASP A 202 -28.68 -5.00 9.90
N ALA A 203 -28.14 -6.11 9.42
CA ALA A 203 -28.88 -7.22 8.83
C ALA A 203 -30.05 -7.73 9.71
N TRP A 204 -30.01 -7.49 11.02
CA TRP A 204 -30.92 -8.06 12.00
C TRP A 204 -31.80 -7.01 12.73
N GLY A 205 -31.78 -5.73 12.30
CA GLY A 205 -32.46 -4.65 13.04
C GLY A 205 -33.13 -3.60 12.16
N ARG A 206 -34.19 -2.97 12.69
CA ARG A 206 -34.85 -1.81 12.08
C ARG A 206 -34.16 -0.52 12.51
N SER A 207 -34.08 0.45 11.61
CA SER A 207 -33.61 1.79 11.93
C SER A 207 -34.62 2.50 12.84
N VAL A 208 -34.14 3.19 13.87
CA VAL A 208 -34.94 3.99 14.81
C VAL A 208 -34.37 5.40 14.93
N LEU A 209 -35.24 6.41 15.02
CA LEU A 209 -34.86 7.79 15.31
C LEU A 209 -34.62 7.94 16.82
N TYR A 210 -33.48 8.51 17.20
CA TYR A 210 -33.14 8.77 18.59
C TYR A 210 -32.31 10.05 18.73
N GLY A 211 -32.35 10.66 19.91
CA GLY A 211 -31.43 11.73 20.30
C GLY A 211 -30.25 11.13 21.06
N GLY A 212 -29.01 11.38 20.62
CA GLY A 212 -27.84 10.83 21.30
C GLY A 212 -26.52 11.10 20.60
N ILE A 213 -25.59 10.16 20.80
CA ILE A 213 -24.24 10.19 20.24
C ILE A 213 -24.08 8.97 19.33
N GLN A 214 -23.53 9.18 18.14
CA GLN A 214 -23.17 8.12 17.21
C GLN A 214 -21.73 8.33 16.75
N TRP A 215 -20.89 7.30 16.91
CA TRP A 215 -19.52 7.29 16.43
C TRP A 215 -19.26 5.99 15.69
N GLY A 216 -18.68 6.08 14.50
CA GLY A 216 -18.37 4.88 13.72
C GLY A 216 -17.63 5.17 12.42
N THR A 217 -17.29 4.08 11.74
CA THR A 217 -16.60 4.12 10.46
C THR A 217 -17.54 4.59 9.34
N ASN A 218 -17.05 5.49 8.49
CA ASN A 218 -17.78 6.05 7.35
C ASN A 218 -16.87 6.15 6.12
N PHE A 219 -16.96 5.13 5.25
CA PHE A 219 -16.22 5.08 3.99
C PHE A 219 -16.70 6.13 2.97
N GLY A 220 -17.91 6.69 3.13
CA GLY A 220 -18.43 7.75 2.26
C GLY A 220 -17.67 9.08 2.39
N THR A 221 -16.84 9.25 3.43
CA THR A 221 -15.94 10.40 3.56
C THR A 221 -14.72 10.33 2.63
N ARG A 222 -14.42 9.15 2.09
CA ARG A 222 -13.35 8.89 1.13
C ARG A 222 -13.84 8.02 -0.02
N PRO A 223 -14.48 8.62 -1.05
CA PRO A 223 -14.92 7.86 -2.23
C PRO A 223 -13.76 7.27 -3.03
N ASP A 224 -12.53 7.74 -2.80
CA ASP A 224 -11.28 7.20 -3.34
C ASP A 224 -10.78 5.96 -2.59
N PHE A 225 -11.36 5.62 -1.42
CA PHE A 225 -10.92 4.49 -0.63
C PHE A 225 -11.51 3.18 -1.16
N ILE A 226 -10.63 2.27 -1.57
CA ILE A 226 -11.01 0.94 -2.03
C ILE A 226 -11.27 0.05 -0.80
N THR A 227 -12.50 -0.41 -0.65
CA THR A 227 -12.97 -1.16 0.54
C THR A 227 -12.79 -2.67 0.46
N PHE A 228 -12.19 -3.17 -0.63
CA PHE A 228 -11.89 -4.59 -0.84
C PHE A 228 -10.36 -4.79 -0.91
N PRO A 229 -9.85 -5.96 -0.52
CA PRO A 229 -8.42 -6.24 -0.64
C PRO A 229 -8.03 -6.23 -2.12
N MET A 230 -7.01 -5.46 -2.49
CA MET A 230 -6.46 -5.50 -3.83
C MET A 230 -5.48 -6.69 -3.98
N PRO A 231 -5.42 -7.34 -5.15
CA PRO A 231 -4.53 -8.47 -5.37
C PRO A 231 -3.06 -8.04 -5.40
N ASP A 232 -2.21 -8.99 -5.01
CA ASP A 232 -0.76 -8.93 -5.15
C ASP A 232 -0.26 -10.06 -6.05
N MET A 233 0.82 -9.80 -6.79
CA MET A 233 1.53 -10.80 -7.59
C MET A 233 3.00 -10.83 -7.19
N ARG A 234 3.59 -12.02 -7.15
CA ARG A 234 5.00 -12.23 -6.79
C ARG A 234 5.74 -12.96 -7.88
N GLY A 235 7.02 -12.69 -8.00
CA GLY A 235 7.91 -13.36 -8.95
C GLY A 235 9.37 -13.28 -8.52
N GLU A 236 10.24 -13.82 -9.35
CA GLU A 236 11.67 -13.85 -9.15
C GLU A 236 12.37 -13.47 -10.46
N ALA A 237 13.35 -12.57 -10.40
CA ALA A 237 14.18 -12.18 -11.55
C ALA A 237 15.65 -12.41 -11.22
N ILE A 238 16.36 -13.16 -12.07
CA ILE A 238 17.78 -13.49 -11.84
C ILE A 238 18.71 -12.36 -12.34
N VAL A 239 18.22 -11.54 -13.26
CA VAL A 239 18.90 -10.38 -13.85
C VAL A 239 17.97 -9.16 -13.85
N PRO A 240 18.51 -7.92 -13.91
CA PRO A 240 17.70 -6.73 -14.09
C PRO A 240 16.73 -6.90 -15.26
N SER A 241 15.45 -6.63 -15.02
CA SER A 241 14.36 -6.93 -15.95
C SER A 241 13.33 -5.81 -15.91
N SER A 242 12.42 -5.77 -16.87
CA SER A 242 11.23 -4.91 -16.83
C SER A 242 10.00 -5.73 -16.51
N VAL A 243 9.00 -5.12 -15.87
CA VAL A 243 7.72 -5.75 -15.58
C VAL A 243 6.58 -4.90 -16.10
N GLU A 244 5.61 -5.55 -16.72
CA GLU A 244 4.34 -4.97 -17.11
C GLU A 244 3.20 -5.76 -16.49
N ILE A 245 2.25 -5.05 -15.88
CA ILE A 245 1.12 -5.66 -15.19
C ILE A 245 -0.17 -5.28 -15.91
N TYR A 246 -1.00 -6.27 -16.19
CA TYR A 246 -2.27 -6.17 -16.87
C TYR A 246 -3.38 -6.72 -15.98
N ALA A 247 -4.53 -6.07 -16.00
CA ALA A 247 -5.78 -6.57 -15.46
C ALA A 247 -6.86 -6.42 -16.54
N ASN A 248 -7.55 -7.51 -16.88
CA ASN A 248 -8.56 -7.55 -17.95
C ASN A 248 -8.04 -6.92 -19.26
N ASP A 249 -6.86 -7.36 -19.70
CA ASP A 249 -6.12 -6.87 -20.87
C ASP A 249 -5.76 -5.36 -20.88
N ARG A 250 -5.98 -4.65 -19.77
CA ARG A 250 -5.55 -3.25 -19.61
C ARG A 250 -4.30 -3.17 -18.76
N ARG A 251 -3.27 -2.48 -19.27
CA ARG A 251 -2.02 -2.25 -18.54
C ARG A 251 -2.25 -1.34 -17.33
N GLN A 252 -1.98 -1.87 -16.14
CA GLN A 252 -2.09 -1.17 -14.86
C GLN A 252 -0.81 -0.42 -14.51
N GLY A 253 0.35 -0.99 -14.86
CA GLY A 253 1.64 -0.41 -14.51
C GLY A 253 2.79 -1.03 -15.30
N GLN A 254 3.91 -0.31 -15.27
CA GLN A 254 5.19 -0.76 -15.81
C GLN A 254 6.30 -0.20 -14.91
N ASP A 255 7.29 -1.03 -14.60
CA ASP A 255 8.46 -0.61 -13.82
C ASP A 255 9.71 -1.44 -14.15
N GLN A 256 10.87 -0.98 -13.70
CA GLN A 256 12.13 -1.72 -13.77
C GLN A 256 12.33 -2.53 -12.49
N LEU A 257 12.65 -3.81 -12.65
CA LEU A 257 13.00 -4.73 -11.59
C LEU A 257 14.52 -4.85 -11.45
N ASN A 258 14.98 -4.79 -10.21
CA ASN A 258 16.30 -5.26 -9.83
C ASN A 258 16.31 -6.80 -9.82
N ALA A 259 17.50 -7.39 -9.91
CA ALA A 259 17.66 -8.82 -9.70
C ALA A 259 17.29 -9.20 -8.25
N GLY A 260 16.48 -10.24 -8.10
CA GLY A 260 15.98 -10.76 -6.83
C GLY A 260 14.50 -11.13 -6.87
N PRO A 261 13.93 -11.57 -5.73
CA PRO A 261 12.49 -11.74 -5.61
C PRO A 261 11.81 -10.38 -5.68
N PHE A 262 10.59 -10.33 -6.19
CA PHE A 262 9.83 -9.10 -6.22
C PHE A 262 8.34 -9.33 -5.96
N SER A 263 7.68 -8.29 -5.47
CA SER A 263 6.23 -8.27 -5.26
C SER A 263 5.60 -7.02 -5.84
N ILE A 264 4.53 -7.18 -6.60
CA ILE A 264 3.66 -6.11 -7.07
C ILE A 264 2.43 -6.11 -6.18
N ASN A 265 2.23 -5.04 -5.42
CA ASN A 265 1.15 -4.91 -4.46
C ASN A 265 0.08 -3.94 -4.96
N ASN A 266 -1.11 -4.10 -4.40
CA ASN A 266 -2.27 -3.24 -4.62
C ASN A 266 -2.58 -3.02 -6.11
N ILE A 267 -2.66 -4.10 -6.88
CA ILE A 267 -2.96 -4.03 -8.31
C ILE A 267 -4.42 -3.56 -8.47
N PRO A 268 -4.68 -2.42 -9.15
CA PRO A 268 -6.05 -1.93 -9.32
C PRO A 268 -6.89 -2.91 -10.15
N VAL A 269 -8.05 -3.28 -9.61
CA VAL A 269 -9.01 -4.21 -10.23
C VAL A 269 -10.44 -3.69 -10.12
N MET A 270 -11.34 -4.26 -10.91
CA MET A 270 -12.77 -3.95 -10.85
C MET A 270 -13.50 -4.91 -9.91
N THR A 271 -14.65 -4.51 -9.37
CA THR A 271 -15.53 -5.43 -8.61
C THR A 271 -15.96 -6.62 -9.46
N GLY A 272 -15.94 -7.84 -8.91
CA GLY A 272 -16.25 -9.07 -9.63
C GLY A 272 -15.01 -9.81 -10.13
N THR A 273 -15.14 -10.54 -11.24
CA THR A 273 -14.06 -11.39 -11.80
C THR A 273 -13.04 -10.54 -12.57
N ASN A 274 -11.75 -10.80 -12.32
CA ASN A 274 -10.63 -10.17 -12.99
C ASN A 274 -9.59 -11.22 -13.39
N ASP A 275 -9.00 -11.05 -14.57
CA ASP A 275 -7.84 -11.82 -15.02
C ASP A 275 -6.60 -10.93 -15.00
N LEU A 276 -5.63 -11.31 -14.19
CA LEU A 276 -4.36 -10.62 -14.03
C LEU A 276 -3.29 -11.31 -14.87
N ARG A 277 -2.47 -10.51 -15.56
CA ARG A 277 -1.31 -10.99 -16.30
C ARG A 277 -0.10 -10.11 -16.00
N MET A 278 0.97 -10.73 -15.52
CA MET A 278 2.25 -10.09 -15.29
C MET A 278 3.25 -10.60 -16.32
N VAL A 279 3.84 -9.68 -17.09
CA VAL A 279 4.85 -9.98 -18.11
C VAL A 279 6.17 -9.44 -17.60
N VAL A 280 7.11 -10.33 -17.33
CA VAL A 280 8.49 -9.98 -16.97
C VAL A 280 9.36 -10.18 -18.18
N ARG A 281 10.07 -9.13 -18.62
CA ARG A 281 10.97 -9.18 -19.77
C ARG A 281 12.39 -8.84 -19.35
N ASP A 282 13.31 -9.75 -19.64
CA ASP A 282 14.72 -9.53 -19.36
C ASP A 282 15.41 -8.71 -20.48
N VAL A 283 16.68 -8.35 -20.25
CA VAL A 283 17.51 -7.59 -21.20
C VAL A 283 17.78 -8.33 -22.51
N LEU A 284 17.59 -9.65 -22.55
CA LEU A 284 17.75 -10.49 -23.74
C LEU A 284 16.43 -10.63 -24.53
N GLY A 285 15.34 -10.03 -24.03
CA GLY A 285 14.02 -10.10 -24.63
C GLY A 285 13.26 -11.40 -24.31
N ARG A 286 13.74 -12.22 -23.37
CA ARG A 286 12.99 -13.38 -22.89
C ARG A 286 11.84 -12.92 -22.01
N GLU A 287 10.66 -13.46 -22.26
CA GLU A 287 9.45 -13.12 -21.54
C GLU A 287 9.00 -14.27 -20.65
N GLN A 288 8.61 -13.93 -19.42
CA GLN A 288 7.89 -14.81 -18.52
C GLN A 288 6.52 -14.20 -18.24
N VAL A 289 5.47 -14.96 -18.54
CA VAL A 289 4.10 -14.54 -18.32
C VAL A 289 3.55 -15.33 -17.12
N ILE A 290 3.02 -14.61 -16.14
CA ILE A 290 2.35 -15.17 -14.96
C ILE A 290 0.90 -14.69 -15.00
N GLU A 291 -0.04 -15.63 -14.96
CA GLU A 291 -1.47 -15.35 -15.00
C GLU A 291 -2.14 -15.77 -13.69
N GLN A 292 -3.09 -14.95 -13.22
CA GLN A 292 -3.83 -15.19 -11.99
C GLN A 292 -5.24 -14.63 -12.11
N SER A 293 -6.26 -15.47 -11.87
CA SER A 293 -7.64 -14.98 -11.73
C SER A 293 -7.91 -14.49 -10.31
N PHE A 294 -8.66 -13.40 -10.18
CA PHE A 294 -9.02 -12.76 -8.92
C PHE A 294 -10.49 -12.36 -8.90
N TYR A 295 -11.17 -12.54 -7.76
CA TYR A 295 -12.54 -12.07 -7.55
C TYR A 295 -12.56 -11.03 -6.42
N ALA A 296 -13.02 -9.82 -6.74
CA ALA A 296 -13.13 -8.69 -5.82
C ALA A 296 -14.56 -8.54 -5.27
#